data_AF-A0AAU1S5D9-F1
#
_entry.id   AF-A0AAU1S5D9-F1
#
_cell.length_a   1.000
_cell.length_b   1.000
_cell.length_c   1.000
_cell.angle_alpha   90.00
_cell.angle_beta   90.00
_cell.angle_gamma   90.00
#
_symmetry.space_group_name_H-M   'P 1'
#
loop_
_entity.id
_entity.type
_entity.pdbx_description
1 polymer ?
#
loop_
_entity_poly.entity_id
_entity_poly.type
_entity_poly.pdbx_seq_one_letter_code
_entity_poly.pdbx_strand_id
1 'polypeptide(L)' 'MSTTPAESVLRVEKGLADPEELAAITAVLLARAAATPAAPAHRGRTHAGWRRLERTPGFRAPHSWQG' A
#
# COMPACT_ATOMS: atom_id res chain seq x y z
N MET A 1 -31.36 -14.84 -17.72
CA MET A 1 -31.48 -13.39 -17.48
C MET A 1 -30.22 -12.97 -16.75
N SER A 2 -29.22 -12.47 -17.49
CA SER A 2 -27.96 -12.01 -16.89
C SER A 2 -28.20 -10.61 -16.35
N THR A 3 -28.45 -10.51 -15.05
CA THR A 3 -28.41 -9.23 -14.34
C THR A 3 -26.99 -8.73 -14.45
N THR A 4 -26.73 -7.68 -15.22
CA THR A 4 -25.46 -6.96 -15.15
C THR A 4 -25.43 -6.41 -13.72
N PRO A 5 -24.62 -6.95 -12.78
CA PRO A 5 -24.39 -6.17 -11.58
C PRO A 5 -23.79 -4.85 -12.06
N ALA A 6 -24.06 -3.75 -11.35
CA ALA A 6 -23.19 -2.59 -11.45
C ALA A 6 -21.76 -3.11 -11.56
N GLU A 7 -21.08 -2.79 -12.66
CA GLU A 7 -19.78 -3.31 -13.06
C GLU A 7 -18.95 -3.63 -11.82
N SER A 8 -18.63 -4.92 -11.59
CA SER A 8 -18.11 -5.39 -10.30
C SER A 8 -16.94 -4.53 -9.87
N VAL A 9 -17.15 -3.67 -8.86
CA VAL A 9 -16.19 -2.64 -8.44
C VAL A 9 -14.86 -3.25 -8.00
N LEU A 10 -14.91 -4.52 -7.58
CA LEU A 10 -13.76 -5.33 -7.19
C LEU A 10 -13.66 -6.57 -8.06
N ARG A 11 -12.44 -6.94 -8.45
CA ARG A 11 -12.11 -8.18 -9.16
C ARG A 11 -11.19 -9.04 -8.30
N VAL A 12 -11.52 -10.32 -8.15
CA VAL A 12 -10.69 -11.31 -7.46
C VAL A 12 -9.82 -12.02 -8.50
N GLU A 13 -8.50 -11.87 -8.41
CA GLU A 13 -7.57 -12.50 -9.36
C GLU A 13 -7.23 -13.95 -9.00
N LYS A 14 -7.28 -14.28 -7.70
CA LYS A 14 -6.94 -15.61 -7.19
C LYS A 14 -7.80 -15.95 -5.97
N GLY A 15 -8.23 -17.21 -5.88
CA GLY A 15 -9.10 -17.68 -4.81
C GLY A 15 -10.56 -17.26 -5.00
N LEU A 16 -11.37 -17.55 -3.98
CA LEU A 16 -12.73 -17.04 -3.83
C LEU A 16 -12.73 -16.13 -2.61
N ALA A 17 -13.47 -15.03 -2.69
CA ALA A 17 -13.72 -14.17 -1.55
C ALA A 17 -15.17 -14.34 -1.13
N ASP A 18 -15.38 -14.57 0.16
CA ASP A 18 -16.73 -14.63 0.71
C ASP A 18 -17.37 -13.22 0.67
N PRO A 19 -18.71 -13.13 0.64
CA PRO A 19 -19.41 -11.84 0.61
C PRO A 19 -18.97 -10.88 1.73
N GLU A 20 -18.68 -11.40 2.92
CA GLU A 20 -18.21 -10.66 4.08
C GLU A 20 -16.83 -10.03 3.84
N GLU A 21 -15.93 -10.73 3.17
CA GLU A 21 -14.60 -10.24 2.85
C GLU A 21 -14.65 -9.10 1.82
N LEU A 22 -15.49 -9.26 0.78
CA LEU A 22 -15.72 -8.20 -0.21
C LEU A 22 -16.38 -6.96 0.42
N ALA A 23 -17.33 -7.16 1.33
CA ALA A 23 -17.95 -6.08 2.08
C ALA A 23 -16.94 -5.34 2.95
N ALA A 24 -16.05 -6.05 3.64
CA ALA A 24 -15.00 -5.46 4.47
C ALA A 24 -14.04 -4.60 3.64
N ILE A 25 -13.58 -5.10 2.48
CA ILE A 25 -12.70 -4.35 1.58
C ILE A 25 -13.42 -3.10 1.06
N THR A 26 -14.67 -3.22 0.64
CA THR A 26 -15.49 -2.09 0.16
C THR A 26 -15.66 -1.04 1.26
N ALA A 27 -15.98 -1.44 2.49
CA ALA A 27 -16.13 -0.54 3.62
C ALA A 27 -14.84 0.23 3.92
N VAL A 28 -13.68 -0.45 3.88
CA VAL A 28 -12.38 0.22 4.04
C VAL A 28 -12.13 1.22 2.93
N LEU A 29 -12.38 0.87 1.67
CA LEU A 29 -12.17 1.79 0.54
C LEU A 29 -13.07 3.03 0.65
N LEU A 30 -14.35 2.86 1.01
CA LEU A 30 -15.27 3.97 1.24
C LEU A 30 -14.82 4.85 2.42
N ALA A 31 -14.40 4.24 3.54
CA ALA A 31 -13.90 4.98 4.68
C ALA A 31 -12.64 5.80 4.32
N ARG A 32 -11.74 5.24 3.50
CA ARG A 32 -10.55 5.94 3.01
C ARG A 32 -10.89 7.07 2.05
N ALA A 33 -11.88 6.88 1.17
CA ALA A 33 -12.34 7.91 0.26
C ALA A 33 -13.04 9.07 0.99
N ALA A 34 -13.77 8.77 2.07
CA ALA A 34 -14.44 9.77 2.91
C ALA A 34 -13.49 10.48 3.89
N ALA A 35 -12.32 9.90 4.17
CA ALA A 35 -11.37 10.48 5.11
C ALA A 35 -10.77 11.78 4.56
N THR A 36 -10.94 12.88 5.30
CA THR A 36 -10.22 14.13 5.01
C THR A 36 -8.75 13.94 5.35
N PRO A 37 -7.81 14.16 4.41
CA PRO A 37 -6.39 14.05 4.71
C PRO A 37 -6.04 15.09 5.78
N ALA A 38 -5.59 14.61 6.94
CA ALA A 38 -5.01 15.49 7.94
C ALA A 38 -3.78 16.18 7.33
N ALA A 39 -3.62 17.47 7.61
CA ALA A 39 -2.44 18.21 7.17
C ALA A 39 -1.19 17.40 7.55
N PRO A 40 -0.29 17.14 6.60
CA PRO A 40 0.90 16.36 6.90
C PRO A 40 1.67 17.12 7.99
N ALA A 41 1.64 16.60 9.22
CA ALA A 41 2.64 16.96 10.20
C ALA A 41 3.98 16.76 9.49
N HIS A 42 4.84 17.77 9.49
CA HIS A 42 6.13 17.74 8.80
C HIS A 42 7.02 16.66 9.44
N ARG A 43 6.74 15.39 9.15
CA ARG A 43 7.48 14.23 9.64
C ARG A 43 8.68 14.12 8.72
N GLY A 44 9.87 14.18 9.32
CA GLY A 44 11.12 14.00 8.61
C GLY A 44 11.04 12.81 7.65
N ARG A 45 11.60 13.02 6.45
CA ARG A 45 11.73 12.10 5.31
C ARG A 45 11.35 10.65 5.65
N THR A 46 10.15 10.23 5.25
CA THR A 46 9.64 8.85 5.40
C THR A 46 10.17 7.89 4.33
N HIS A 47 10.99 8.38 3.40
CA HIS A 47 11.66 7.56 2.41
C HIS A 47 13.07 7.20 2.87
N ALA A 48 13.44 5.93 2.68
CA ALA A 48 14.84 5.53 2.66
C ALA A 48 15.55 6.43 1.63
N GLY A 49 16.49 7.24 2.09
CA GLY A 49 17.28 8.08 1.21
C GLY A 49 18.05 7.16 0.29
N TRP A 50 17.58 6.99 -0.95
CA TRP A 50 18.29 6.25 -1.98
C TRP A 50 19.69 6.82 -2.06
N ARG A 51 20.64 6.10 -1.48
CA ARG A 51 22.02 6.58 -1.40
C ARG A 51 22.66 6.30 -2.74
N ARG A 52 23.36 7.31 -3.23
CA ARG A 52 24.25 7.19 -4.38
C ARG A 52 25.33 6.17 -4.04
N LEU A 53 25.22 4.98 -4.62
CA LEU A 53 26.13 3.87 -4.35
C LEU A 53 27.57 4.23 -4.76
N GLU A 54 27.72 5.10 -5.76
CA GLU A 54 28.98 5.70 -6.19
C GLU A 54 29.67 6.57 -5.13
N ARG A 55 28.95 6.98 -4.07
CA ARG A 55 29.49 7.75 -2.93
C ARG A 55 29.63 6.92 -1.65
N THR A 56 29.31 5.63 -1.71
CA THR A 56 29.47 4.70 -0.58
C THR A 56 30.73 3.87 -0.80
N PRO A 57 31.59 3.64 0.21
CA PRO A 57 32.72 2.73 0.08
C PRO A 57 32.23 1.38 -0.45
N GLY A 58 32.82 0.90 -1.55
CA GLY A 58 32.33 -0.27 -2.30
C GLY A 58 32.35 -1.60 -1.55
N PHE A 59 32.88 -1.61 -0.32
CA PHE A 59 32.87 -2.76 0.56
C PHE A 59 32.47 -2.34 1.98
N ARG A 60 31.42 -2.97 2.50
CA ARG A 60 31.08 -2.97 3.94
C ARG A 60 31.18 -4.40 4.44
N ALA A 61 31.78 -4.58 5.62
CA ALA A 61 31.95 -5.89 6.20
C ALA A 61 30.58 -6.59 6.39
N PRO A 62 30.48 -7.92 6.16
CA PRO A 62 29.21 -8.67 6.22
C PRO A 62 28.46 -8.57 7.56
N HIS A 63 29.17 -8.23 8.64
CA HIS A 63 28.61 -8.08 9.98
C HIS A 63 28.22 -6.64 10.35
N SER A 64 28.20 -5.72 9.40
CA SER A 64 27.74 -4.34 9.64
C SER A 64 26.23 -4.25 9.44
N TRP A 65 25.48 -4.17 10.54
CA TRP A 65 24.01 -4.06 10.52
C TRP A 65 23.50 -2.61 10.66
N GLN A 66 24.40 -1.63 10.77
CA GLN A 66 24.06 -0.22 10.86
C GLN A 66 24.38 0.47 9.53
N GLY A 67 23.32 0.91 8.83
CA GLY A 67 23.38 1.74 7.63
C GLY A 67 22.59 3.02 7.82
#